data_AF-M7SP33-F1
#
_entry.id   AF-M7SP33-F1
#
_cell.length_a   1.000
_cell.length_b   1.000
_cell.length_c   1.000
_cell.angle_alpha   90.00
_cell.angle_beta   90.00
_cell.angle_gamma   90.00
#
_symmetry.space_group_name_H-M   'P 1'
#
loop_
_entity.id
_entity.type
_entity.pdbx_description
1 polymer ?
#
loop_
_entity_poly.entity_id
_entity_poly.type
_entity_poly.pdbx_seq_one_letter_code
_entity_poly.pdbx_strand_id
1 'polypeptide(L)'
;MSRKTGKSRALGGKAFSSSGFGGFGGFTTSSSGSNLSYLAEPPDFSLISDANVVVSLKNLQKKDATTKAKALEELVTYVQAHPYEQHGGVEDPILDAWFELMKSTRKRMEKRLLKIVGSWLAGTFDRDRVVSRVATEGLSSFLTTEEKVLQFWRRCQQQIIDYSSDAIKETPDTLSDERTTNSDDAEAKYHRVLASSLALVLSLLQKLDPSDLEKFQDNYDQFFEDNKVWKQDTVELAQT
;
A
#
# COMPACT_ATOMS: atom_id res chain seq x y z
N MET A 1 -67.84 55.82 22.95
CA MET A 1 -66.51 56.32 23.35
C MET A 1 -65.46 55.27 22.95
N SER A 2 -64.32 55.70 22.37
CA SER A 2 -63.07 54.97 22.01
C SER A 2 -63.15 53.72 21.09
N ARG A 3 -62.61 53.72 19.85
CA ARG A 3 -61.18 53.65 19.40
C ARG A 3 -60.48 52.36 19.93
N LYS A 4 -59.71 51.55 19.18
CA LYS A 4 -58.97 51.64 17.91
C LYS A 4 -58.44 50.23 17.53
N THR A 5 -58.42 49.92 16.23
CA THR A 5 -57.45 49.14 15.40
C THR A 5 -56.42 48.17 16.01
N GLY A 6 -56.28 46.99 15.37
CA GLY A 6 -55.05 46.17 15.38
C GLY A 6 -55.10 44.98 14.39
N LYS A 7 -54.15 44.93 13.45
CA LYS A 7 -54.04 44.02 12.30
C LYS A 7 -53.51 42.61 12.63
N SER A 8 -54.05 41.63 11.90
CA SER A 8 -53.41 40.47 11.24
C SER A 8 -52.34 39.62 11.95
N ARG A 9 -52.58 38.30 12.05
CA ARG A 9 -51.60 37.27 11.65
C ARG A 9 -52.24 35.91 11.42
N ALA A 10 -52.04 35.37 10.22
CA ALA A 10 -52.41 34.02 9.82
C ALA A 10 -51.47 32.98 10.47
N LEU A 11 -52.04 31.88 10.96
CA LEU A 11 -51.32 30.71 11.43
C LEU A 11 -51.02 29.81 10.23
N GLY A 12 -49.82 29.94 9.66
CA GLY A 12 -49.26 28.99 8.71
C GLY A 12 -48.42 27.95 9.45
N GLY A 13 -48.92 26.72 9.52
CA GLY A 13 -48.15 25.57 9.98
C GLY A 13 -47.00 25.28 9.02
N LYS A 14 -45.76 25.41 9.49
CA LYS A 14 -44.58 24.93 8.77
C LYS A 14 -44.31 23.49 9.21
N ALA A 15 -44.59 22.56 8.30
CA ALA A 15 -44.02 21.23 8.32
C ALA A 15 -42.49 21.33 8.21
N PHE A 16 -41.80 20.66 9.13
CA PHE A 16 -40.36 20.45 9.05
C PHE A 16 -40.11 19.36 7.98
N SER A 17 -39.68 19.77 6.79
CA SER A 17 -39.05 18.82 5.85
C SER A 17 -37.57 18.72 6.22
N SER A 18 -37.18 17.65 6.90
CA SER A 18 -35.78 17.25 6.94
C SER A 18 -35.42 16.70 5.56
N SER A 19 -34.75 17.52 4.75
CA SER A 19 -34.03 17.07 3.56
C SER A 19 -33.00 16.03 3.99
N GLY A 20 -33.33 14.76 3.76
CA GLY A 20 -32.37 13.66 3.79
C GLY A 20 -31.31 13.93 2.74
N PHE A 21 -30.10 14.14 3.22
CA PHE A 21 -28.88 14.33 2.46
C PHE A 21 -28.70 13.18 1.47
N GLY A 22 -28.54 13.53 0.20
CA GLY A 22 -28.47 12.59 -0.91
C GLY A 22 -27.31 11.61 -0.77
N GLY A 23 -27.60 10.34 -1.04
CA GLY A 23 -26.60 9.37 -1.44
C GLY A 23 -25.99 9.81 -2.76
N PHE A 24 -24.70 10.11 -2.74
CA PHE A 24 -23.92 10.47 -3.91
C PHE A 24 -22.81 9.43 -4.06
N GLY A 25 -22.78 8.75 -5.20
CA GLY A 25 -21.55 8.14 -5.72
C GLY A 25 -21.38 6.63 -5.51
N GLY A 26 -22.41 5.83 -5.82
CA GLY A 26 -22.20 4.44 -6.22
C GLY A 26 -21.58 4.41 -7.63
N PHE A 27 -20.26 4.55 -7.72
CA PHE A 27 -19.50 4.15 -8.90
C PHE A 27 -18.64 2.96 -8.49
N THR A 28 -19.18 1.74 -8.63
CA THR A 28 -18.33 0.55 -8.67
C THR A 28 -17.70 0.50 -10.06
N THR A 29 -16.74 1.38 -10.31
CA THR A 29 -15.71 1.06 -11.29
C THR A 29 -14.89 -0.02 -10.63
N SER A 30 -15.02 -1.26 -11.11
CA SER A 30 -13.93 -2.22 -11.03
C SER A 30 -12.79 -1.67 -11.90
N SER A 31 -12.16 -0.59 -11.45
CA SER A 31 -10.91 -0.15 -12.02
C SER A 31 -9.91 -1.19 -11.54
N SER A 32 -9.30 -1.86 -12.51
CA SER A 32 -7.97 -2.46 -12.37
C SER A 32 -6.93 -1.34 -12.15
N GLY A 33 -7.24 -0.41 -11.25
CA GLY A 33 -6.44 0.74 -10.90
C GLY A 33 -5.40 0.30 -9.89
N SER A 34 -4.19 0.77 -10.10
CA SER A 34 -3.06 0.60 -9.20
C SER A 34 -3.42 1.09 -7.78
N ASN A 35 -3.08 0.29 -6.77
CA ASN A 35 -3.21 0.68 -5.36
C ASN A 35 -2.18 1.75 -4.94
N LEU A 36 -1.39 2.27 -5.88
CA LEU A 36 -0.37 3.29 -5.66
C LEU A 36 -0.96 4.71 -5.72
N SER A 37 -2.11 4.87 -6.39
CA SER A 37 -2.75 6.17 -6.52
C SER A 37 -3.28 6.68 -5.18
N TYR A 38 -3.17 7.99 -4.93
CA TYR A 38 -3.75 8.61 -3.74
C TYR A 38 -5.30 8.58 -3.73
N LEU A 39 -5.92 8.26 -4.86
CA LEU A 39 -7.37 8.11 -5.03
C LEU A 39 -7.87 6.68 -4.81
N ALA A 40 -6.99 5.74 -4.47
CA ALA A 40 -7.37 4.37 -4.17
C ALA A 40 -8.41 4.31 -3.03
N GLU A 41 -9.33 3.35 -3.11
CA GLU A 41 -10.37 3.17 -2.09
C GLU A 41 -9.74 2.94 -0.71
N PRO A 42 -10.15 3.70 0.33
CA PRO A 42 -9.57 3.56 1.65
C PRO A 42 -9.93 2.20 2.27
N PRO A 43 -9.02 1.57 3.03
CA PRO A 43 -9.29 0.29 3.70
C PRO A 43 -10.47 0.36 4.69
N ASP A 44 -11.30 -0.68 4.70
CA ASP A 44 -12.31 -0.88 5.75
C ASP A 44 -11.69 -1.48 7.02
N PHE A 45 -12.00 -0.87 8.16
CA PHE A 45 -11.54 -1.27 9.50
C PHE A 45 -12.66 -1.78 10.40
N SER A 46 -13.88 -1.96 9.88
CA SER A 46 -15.06 -2.39 10.64
C SER A 46 -14.86 -3.71 11.39
N LEU A 47 -13.96 -4.57 10.90
CA LEU A 47 -13.66 -5.89 11.47
C LEU A 47 -12.67 -5.86 12.65
N ILE A 48 -12.10 -4.70 13.00
CA ILE A 48 -11.08 -4.57 14.05
C ILE A 48 -11.75 -4.12 15.36
N SER A 49 -11.71 -4.99 16.37
CA SER A 49 -12.36 -4.74 17.66
C SER A 49 -11.63 -3.74 18.55
N ASP A 50 -10.30 -3.68 18.46
CA ASP A 50 -9.50 -2.78 19.30
C ASP A 50 -9.55 -1.35 18.75
N ALA A 51 -10.19 -0.46 19.50
CA ALA A 51 -10.36 0.93 19.11
C ALA A 51 -9.02 1.69 18.97
N ASN A 52 -8.01 1.36 19.78
CA ASN A 52 -6.70 2.01 19.68
C ASN A 52 -6.00 1.60 18.38
N VAL A 53 -6.09 0.31 18.01
CA VAL A 53 -5.58 -0.18 16.72
C VAL A 53 -6.29 0.49 15.54
N VAL A 54 -7.62 0.63 15.60
CA VAL A 54 -8.40 1.36 14.58
C VAL A 54 -7.94 2.81 14.46
N VAL A 55 -7.68 3.48 15.58
CA VAL A 55 -7.21 4.88 15.59
C VAL A 55 -5.81 4.99 14.97
N SER A 56 -4.86 4.13 15.36
CA SER A 56 -3.51 4.14 14.77
C SER A 56 -3.57 3.83 13.27
N LEU A 57 -4.39 2.87 12.81
CA LEU A 57 -4.59 2.58 11.39
C LEU A 57 -5.23 3.75 10.61
N LYS A 58 -6.19 4.47 11.20
CA LYS A 58 -6.74 5.70 10.62
C LYS A 58 -5.69 6.82 10.57
N ASN A 59 -4.81 6.90 11.57
CA ASN A 59 -3.71 7.86 11.58
C ASN A 59 -2.69 7.60 10.46
N LEU A 60 -2.48 6.35 10.03
CA LEU A 60 -1.64 6.02 8.86
C LEU A 60 -2.19 6.59 7.54
N GLN A 61 -3.50 6.80 7.43
CA GLN A 61 -4.13 7.37 6.24
C GLN A 61 -4.05 8.91 6.21
N LYS A 62 -3.63 9.57 7.30
CA LYS A 62 -3.48 11.03 7.34
C LYS A 62 -2.33 11.48 6.44
N LYS A 63 -2.24 12.78 6.13
CA LYS A 63 -1.16 13.31 5.28
C LYS A 63 0.17 13.49 6.04
N ASP A 64 0.10 13.88 7.31
CA ASP A 64 1.27 14.25 8.11
C ASP A 64 2.18 13.04 8.44
N ALA A 65 3.44 13.12 8.04
CA ALA A 65 4.42 12.05 8.24
C ALA A 65 4.73 11.78 9.72
N THR A 66 4.73 12.81 10.57
CA THR A 66 5.01 12.63 12.00
C THR A 66 3.90 11.88 12.72
N THR A 67 2.64 12.11 12.32
CA THR A 67 1.46 11.39 12.79
C THR A 67 1.50 9.93 12.34
N LYS A 68 1.93 9.67 11.09
CA LYS A 68 2.13 8.29 10.61
C LYS A 68 3.22 7.56 11.39
N ALA A 69 4.36 8.21 11.63
CA ALA A 69 5.47 7.61 12.37
C ALA A 69 5.05 7.18 13.78
N LYS A 70 4.38 8.07 14.53
CA LYS A 70 3.83 7.75 15.85
C LYS A 70 2.81 6.60 15.80
N ALA A 71 1.93 6.61 14.80
CA ALA A 71 0.96 5.54 14.63
C ALA A 71 1.62 4.18 14.31
N LEU A 72 2.74 4.17 13.57
CA LEU A 72 3.53 2.95 13.36
C LEU A 72 4.18 2.47 14.67
N GLU A 73 4.75 3.37 15.47
CA GLU A 73 5.32 3.03 16.78
C GLU A 73 4.28 2.44 17.75
N GLU A 74 3.07 3.01 17.76
CA GLU A 74 1.93 2.49 18.53
C GLU A 74 1.55 1.07 18.07
N LEU A 75 1.49 0.83 16.75
CA LEU A 75 1.18 -0.48 16.19
C LEU A 75 2.28 -1.52 16.47
N VAL A 76 3.56 -1.12 16.39
CA VAL A 76 4.69 -1.99 16.76
C VAL A 76 4.60 -2.38 18.24
N THR A 77 4.37 -1.40 19.11
CA THR A 77 4.20 -1.62 20.55
C THR A 77 3.03 -2.57 20.81
N TYR A 78 1.90 -2.37 20.12
CA TYR A 78 0.74 -3.24 20.24
C TYR A 78 1.05 -4.69 19.87
N VAL A 79 1.73 -4.92 18.74
CA VAL A 79 2.13 -6.27 18.30
C VAL A 79 3.10 -6.91 19.29
N GLN A 80 4.06 -6.16 19.82
CA GLN A 80 5.04 -6.66 20.79
C GLN A 80 4.42 -6.99 22.16
N ALA A 81 3.38 -6.25 22.57
CA ALA A 81 2.65 -6.50 23.81
C ALA A 81 1.68 -7.69 23.71
N HIS A 82 1.33 -8.11 22.49
CA HIS A 82 0.45 -9.26 22.22
C HIS A 82 1.18 -10.30 21.34
N PRO A 83 2.32 -10.84 21.79
CA PRO A 83 2.95 -11.94 21.06
C PRO A 83 1.94 -13.11 21.03
N TYR A 84 1.78 -13.75 19.87
CA TYR A 84 1.01 -14.99 19.80
C TYR A 84 1.57 -15.94 20.88
N GLU A 85 0.69 -16.48 21.71
CA GLU A 85 1.00 -17.29 22.90
C GLU A 85 1.49 -16.50 24.12
N GLN A 86 0.57 -16.16 25.02
CA GLN A 86 0.92 -16.14 26.43
C GLN A 86 -0.06 -17.06 27.14
N HIS A 87 0.42 -18.25 27.55
CA HIS A 87 0.12 -19.04 28.77
C HIS A 87 0.89 -20.41 28.75
N GLY A 88 2.17 -20.43 28.38
CA GLY A 88 3.20 -21.38 28.84
C GLY A 88 3.02 -22.91 28.66
N GLY A 89 3.57 -23.46 27.57
CA GLY A 89 4.01 -24.86 27.46
C GLY A 89 2.93 -25.87 27.08
N VAL A 90 3.23 -26.70 26.08
CA VAL A 90 2.24 -27.44 25.30
C VAL A 90 2.69 -28.91 25.14
N GLU A 91 1.83 -29.87 25.47
CA GLU A 91 2.05 -31.31 25.21
C GLU A 91 2.21 -31.58 23.70
N ASP A 92 2.92 -32.65 23.32
CA ASP A 92 3.21 -33.00 21.90
C ASP A 92 2.00 -32.85 20.94
N PRO A 93 0.76 -33.25 21.30
CA PRO A 93 -0.40 -33.08 20.41
C PRO A 93 -0.79 -31.62 20.14
N ILE A 94 -0.48 -30.71 21.07
CA ILE A 94 -0.71 -29.28 20.87
C ILE A 94 0.52 -28.59 20.24
N LEU A 95 1.73 -29.18 20.27
CA LEU A 95 2.82 -28.76 19.38
C LEU A 95 2.47 -29.09 17.92
N ASP A 96 1.84 -30.23 17.67
CA ASP A 96 1.32 -30.59 16.34
C ASP A 96 0.18 -29.68 15.89
N ALA A 97 -0.77 -29.38 16.79
CA ALA A 97 -1.83 -28.41 16.51
C ALA A 97 -1.27 -26.99 16.29
N TRP A 98 -0.23 -26.61 17.03
CA TRP A 98 0.47 -25.35 16.87
C TRP A 98 1.29 -25.29 15.59
N PHE A 99 1.92 -26.41 15.19
CA PHE A 99 2.62 -26.53 13.92
C PHE A 99 1.66 -26.44 12.72
N GLU A 100 0.50 -27.09 12.80
CA GLU A 100 -0.56 -26.96 11.79
C GLU A 100 -1.20 -25.56 11.80
N LEU A 101 -1.34 -24.93 12.97
CA LEU A 101 -1.77 -23.54 13.07
C LEU A 101 -0.72 -22.60 12.49
N MET A 102 0.57 -22.79 12.78
CA MET A 102 1.68 -22.03 12.21
C MET A 102 1.79 -22.23 10.70
N LYS A 103 1.54 -23.44 10.16
CA LYS A 103 1.36 -23.65 8.71
C LYS A 103 0.17 -22.86 8.16
N SER A 104 -0.96 -22.84 8.88
CA SER A 104 -2.16 -22.09 8.46
C SER A 104 -1.93 -20.57 8.51
N THR A 105 -1.21 -20.08 9.51
CA THR A 105 -0.82 -18.69 9.69
C THR A 105 0.26 -18.30 8.71
N ARG A 106 1.24 -19.18 8.42
CA ARG A 106 2.23 -19.01 7.37
C ARG A 106 1.58 -18.86 6.00
N LYS A 107 0.58 -19.68 5.65
CA LYS A 107 -0.15 -19.51 4.38
C LYS A 107 -0.95 -18.20 4.32
N ARG A 108 -1.54 -17.75 5.44
CA ARG A 108 -2.23 -16.45 5.51
C ARG A 108 -1.26 -15.27 5.44
N MET A 109 -0.14 -15.35 6.16
CA MET A 109 0.95 -14.37 6.12
C MET A 109 1.61 -14.34 4.75
N GLU A 110 1.84 -15.49 4.11
CA GLU A 110 2.33 -15.59 2.73
C GLU A 110 1.37 -14.86 1.79
N LYS A 111 0.08 -15.16 1.82
CA LYS A 111 -0.92 -14.46 0.99
C LYS A 111 -0.94 -12.95 1.23
N ARG A 112 -0.72 -12.48 2.47
CA ARG A 112 -0.65 -11.05 2.80
C ARG A 112 0.67 -10.43 2.36
N LEU A 113 1.79 -11.13 2.55
CA LEU A 113 3.11 -10.73 2.12
C LEU A 113 3.17 -10.56 0.60
N LEU A 114 2.59 -11.50 -0.15
CA LEU A 114 2.49 -11.43 -1.61
C LEU A 114 1.75 -10.17 -2.10
N LYS A 115 0.85 -9.58 -1.30
CA LYS A 115 0.18 -8.32 -1.67
C LYS A 115 1.08 -7.09 -1.54
N ILE A 116 2.10 -7.13 -0.69
CA ILE A 116 2.98 -5.99 -0.40
C ILE A 116 4.40 -6.19 -0.95
N VAL A 117 4.73 -7.39 -1.43
CA VAL A 117 6.09 -7.79 -1.79
C VAL A 117 6.70 -6.90 -2.88
N GLY A 118 5.91 -6.48 -3.87
CA GLY A 118 6.38 -5.56 -4.92
C GLY A 118 6.83 -4.22 -4.32
N SER A 119 5.97 -3.57 -3.53
CA SER A 119 6.30 -2.31 -2.85
C SER A 119 7.45 -2.43 -1.86
N TRP A 120 7.56 -3.55 -1.15
CA TRP A 120 8.66 -3.77 -0.21
C TRP A 120 10.00 -3.97 -0.94
N LEU A 121 10.04 -4.83 -1.97
CA LEU A 121 11.25 -5.08 -2.75
C LEU A 121 11.68 -3.86 -3.57
N ALA A 122 10.75 -3.05 -4.08
CA ALA A 122 11.09 -1.77 -4.69
C ALA A 122 11.86 -0.87 -3.70
N GLY A 123 11.51 -0.93 -2.42
CA GLY A 123 12.21 -0.25 -1.34
C GLY A 123 13.69 -0.62 -1.23
N THR A 124 14.13 -1.83 -1.63
CA THR A 124 15.56 -2.18 -1.60
C THR A 124 16.38 -1.42 -2.64
N PHE A 125 15.72 -0.83 -3.64
CA PHE A 125 16.32 -0.02 -4.71
C PHE A 125 16.04 1.49 -4.56
N ASP A 126 15.50 1.92 -3.41
CA ASP A 126 15.24 3.34 -3.17
C ASP A 126 16.54 4.15 -3.16
N ARG A 127 16.50 5.37 -3.70
CA ARG A 127 17.62 6.31 -3.73
C ARG A 127 17.99 6.80 -2.32
N ASP A 128 17.03 6.84 -1.41
CA ASP A 128 17.28 7.05 0.01
C ASP A 128 17.94 5.80 0.61
N ARG A 129 19.20 5.96 1.01
CA ARG A 129 20.02 4.88 1.57
C ARG A 129 19.44 4.29 2.85
N VAL A 130 18.70 5.08 3.63
CA VAL A 130 18.06 4.58 4.86
C VAL A 130 16.92 3.64 4.48
N VAL A 131 16.10 4.02 3.50
CA VAL A 131 15.01 3.17 3.01
C VAL A 131 15.55 1.87 2.41
N SER A 132 16.51 1.96 1.49
CA SER A 132 17.15 0.80 0.88
C SER A 132 17.77 -0.14 1.91
N ARG A 133 18.50 0.40 2.89
CA ARG A 133 19.11 -0.40 3.96
C ARG A 133 18.06 -1.12 4.79
N VAL A 134 17.06 -0.40 5.31
CA VAL A 134 16.04 -0.99 6.21
C VAL A 134 15.20 -2.04 5.47
N ALA A 135 14.84 -1.78 4.21
CA ALA A 135 14.13 -2.77 3.39
C ALA A 135 14.98 -4.04 3.16
N THR A 136 16.28 -3.86 2.88
CA THR A 136 17.24 -4.96 2.69
C THR A 136 17.51 -5.75 3.96
N GLU A 137 17.65 -5.07 5.10
CA GLU A 137 17.80 -5.72 6.42
C GLU A 137 16.56 -6.56 6.75
N GLY A 138 15.37 -6.03 6.51
CA GLY A 138 14.12 -6.77 6.66
C GLY A 138 14.06 -8.02 5.77
N LEU A 139 14.56 -7.95 4.53
CA LEU A 139 14.66 -9.11 3.64
C LEU A 139 15.63 -10.17 4.19
N SER A 140 16.80 -9.70 4.63
CA SER A 140 17.90 -10.54 5.09
C SER A 140 17.62 -11.22 6.43
N SER A 141 16.69 -10.68 7.23
CA SER A 141 16.32 -11.27 8.52
C SER A 141 15.60 -12.62 8.41
N PHE A 142 14.98 -12.93 7.26
CA PHE A 142 14.33 -14.23 7.02
C PHE A 142 14.93 -15.01 5.83
N LEU A 143 15.50 -14.33 4.84
CA LEU A 143 16.19 -14.97 3.70
C LEU A 143 17.69 -15.08 3.98
N THR A 144 18.03 -16.05 4.82
CA THR A 144 19.40 -16.20 5.35
C THR A 144 20.39 -16.90 4.41
N THR A 145 19.94 -17.41 3.26
CA THR A 145 20.78 -18.10 2.28
C THR A 145 20.44 -17.65 0.87
N GLU A 146 21.41 -17.70 -0.03
CA GLU A 146 21.23 -17.37 -1.45
C GLU A 146 20.14 -18.23 -2.11
N GLU A 147 20.11 -19.53 -1.81
CA GLU A 147 19.05 -20.44 -2.28
C GLU A 147 17.65 -19.98 -1.86
N LYS A 148 17.48 -19.55 -0.60
CA LYS A 148 16.18 -19.04 -0.11
C LYS A 148 15.82 -17.72 -0.79
N VAL A 149 16.81 -16.87 -1.07
CA VAL A 149 16.60 -15.64 -1.85
C VAL A 149 16.08 -16.02 -3.23
N LEU A 150 16.77 -16.88 -3.97
CA LEU A 150 16.35 -17.28 -5.32
C LEU A 150 14.94 -17.90 -5.34
N GLN A 151 14.65 -18.80 -4.40
CA GLN A 151 13.31 -19.39 -4.26
C GLN A 151 12.24 -18.33 -3.96
N PHE A 152 12.54 -17.34 -3.12
CA PHE A 152 11.62 -16.26 -2.80
C PHE A 152 11.32 -15.38 -4.01
N TRP A 153 12.36 -14.96 -4.75
CA TRP A 153 12.21 -14.15 -5.96
C TRP A 153 11.42 -14.92 -7.04
N ARG A 154 11.70 -16.21 -7.24
CA ARG A 154 10.93 -17.08 -8.15
C ARG A 154 9.47 -17.18 -7.74
N ARG A 155 9.19 -17.30 -6.44
CA ARG A 155 7.83 -17.43 -5.90
C ARG A 155 7.00 -16.15 -6.06
N CYS A 156 7.65 -14.99 -5.98
CA CYS A 156 7.00 -13.66 -6.00
C CYS A 156 7.07 -12.98 -7.37
N GLN A 157 7.64 -13.64 -8.38
CA GLN A 157 7.91 -13.09 -9.71
C GLN A 157 6.71 -12.38 -10.33
N GLN A 158 5.53 -13.04 -10.37
CA GLN A 158 4.29 -12.44 -10.85
C GLN A 158 3.94 -11.15 -10.10
N GLN A 159 3.95 -11.19 -8.76
CA GLN A 159 3.57 -10.04 -7.93
C GLN A 159 4.52 -8.86 -8.10
N ILE A 160 5.80 -9.15 -8.37
CA ILE A 160 6.81 -8.13 -8.65
C ILE A 160 6.53 -7.46 -10.00
N ILE A 161 6.28 -8.25 -11.06
CA ILE A 161 6.01 -7.71 -12.40
C ILE A 161 4.70 -6.94 -12.43
N ASP A 162 3.65 -7.42 -11.75
CA ASP A 162 2.37 -6.72 -11.63
C ASP A 162 2.56 -5.36 -10.97
N TYR A 163 3.25 -5.31 -9.82
CA TYR A 163 3.57 -4.06 -9.13
C TYR A 163 4.34 -3.10 -10.04
N SER A 164 5.39 -3.58 -10.73
CA SER A 164 6.19 -2.72 -11.59
C SER A 164 5.40 -2.25 -12.82
N SER A 165 4.52 -3.08 -13.37
CA SER A 165 3.64 -2.72 -14.49
C SER A 165 2.63 -1.63 -14.11
N ASP A 166 2.13 -1.67 -12.88
CA ASP A 166 1.28 -0.61 -12.35
C ASP A 166 2.11 0.67 -12.10
N ALA A 167 3.28 0.54 -11.48
CA ALA A 167 4.16 1.65 -11.16
C ALA A 167 4.62 2.46 -12.38
N ILE A 168 4.94 1.81 -13.51
CA ILE A 168 5.32 2.52 -14.73
C ILE A 168 4.15 3.28 -15.35
N LYS A 169 2.90 2.84 -15.14
CA LYS A 169 1.71 3.52 -15.68
C LYS A 169 1.37 4.80 -14.92
N GLU A 170 1.87 4.94 -13.71
CA GLU A 170 1.69 6.14 -12.88
C GLU A 170 2.27 7.42 -13.50
N THR A 171 1.87 8.54 -12.92
CA THR A 171 2.28 9.91 -13.27
C THR A 171 2.46 10.72 -11.97
N PRO A 172 3.09 11.90 -12.02
CA PRO A 172 3.16 12.80 -10.86
C PRO A 172 1.78 13.05 -10.23
N ASP A 173 0.76 13.28 -11.08
CA ASP A 173 -0.60 13.61 -10.66
C ASP A 173 -1.36 12.42 -10.07
N THR A 174 -1.07 11.19 -10.51
CA THR A 174 -1.76 10.00 -9.95
C THR A 174 -1.17 9.59 -8.61
N LEU A 175 0.11 9.90 -8.35
CA LEU A 175 0.84 9.60 -7.11
C LEU A 175 0.80 10.74 -6.06
N SER A 176 0.40 11.94 -6.47
CA SER A 176 0.45 13.14 -5.63
C SER A 176 -0.80 14.00 -5.80
N ASP A 177 -1.36 14.42 -4.68
CA ASP A 177 -2.44 15.41 -4.66
C ASP A 177 -1.84 16.82 -4.80
N GLU A 178 -2.04 17.45 -5.96
CA GLU A 178 -1.57 18.81 -6.30
C GLU A 178 -1.95 19.87 -5.27
N ARG A 179 -3.04 19.65 -4.51
CA ARG A 179 -3.49 20.58 -3.47
C ARG A 179 -2.56 20.60 -2.27
N THR A 180 -1.71 19.59 -2.13
CA THR A 180 -0.85 19.37 -0.96
C THR A 180 0.58 18.96 -1.29
N THR A 181 0.93 18.85 -2.56
CA THR A 181 2.28 18.52 -3.02
C THR A 181 2.61 19.45 -4.17
N ASN A 182 3.73 20.16 -4.08
CA ASN A 182 4.19 21.00 -5.18
C ASN A 182 4.71 20.14 -6.35
N SER A 183 4.88 20.76 -7.52
CA SER A 183 5.27 20.06 -8.75
C SER A 183 6.61 19.33 -8.60
N ASP A 184 7.61 19.97 -8.01
CA ASP A 184 8.96 19.39 -7.89
C ASP A 184 8.96 18.15 -7.00
N ASP A 185 8.23 18.19 -5.88
CA ASP A 185 8.08 17.05 -4.96
C ASP A 185 7.27 15.91 -5.59
N ALA A 186 6.25 16.23 -6.39
CA ALA A 186 5.44 15.25 -7.11
C ALA A 186 6.29 14.53 -8.17
N GLU A 187 7.08 15.28 -8.93
CA GLU A 187 7.99 14.76 -9.96
C GLU A 187 9.09 13.90 -9.33
N ALA A 188 9.71 14.37 -8.24
CA ALA A 188 10.73 13.61 -7.52
C ALA A 188 10.18 12.28 -6.98
N LYS A 189 8.94 12.27 -6.47
CA LYS A 189 8.26 11.05 -6.04
C LYS A 189 8.01 10.10 -7.22
N TYR A 190 7.51 10.62 -8.34
CA TYR A 190 7.26 9.84 -9.55
C TYR A 190 8.54 9.16 -10.06
N HIS A 191 9.63 9.91 -10.26
CA HIS A 191 10.90 9.34 -10.72
C HIS A 191 11.46 8.29 -9.75
N ARG A 192 11.28 8.48 -8.44
CA ARG A 192 11.71 7.49 -7.44
C ARG A 192 10.94 6.17 -7.56
N VAL A 193 9.62 6.25 -7.76
CA VAL A 193 8.77 5.07 -7.98
C VAL A 193 9.17 4.37 -9.29
N LEU A 194 9.32 5.13 -10.37
CA LEU A 194 9.71 4.60 -11.68
C LEU A 194 11.09 3.90 -11.65
N ALA A 195 12.10 4.57 -11.08
CA ALA A 195 13.46 4.04 -11.01
C ALA A 195 13.52 2.75 -10.17
N SER A 196 12.85 2.72 -9.03
CA SER A 196 12.81 1.53 -8.17
C SER A 196 12.04 0.37 -8.81
N SER A 197 10.96 0.64 -9.55
CA SER A 197 10.22 -0.42 -10.27
C SER A 197 11.03 -1.02 -11.43
N LEU A 198 11.79 -0.20 -12.17
CA LEU A 198 12.67 -0.66 -13.25
C LEU A 198 13.84 -1.48 -12.68
N ALA A 199 14.50 -1.00 -11.62
CA ALA A 199 15.58 -1.72 -10.95
C ALA A 199 15.11 -3.07 -10.37
N LEU A 200 13.86 -3.11 -9.89
CA LEU A 200 13.24 -4.33 -9.40
C LEU A 200 13.03 -5.38 -10.51
N VAL A 201 12.56 -4.98 -11.69
CA VAL A 201 12.43 -5.89 -12.84
C VAL A 201 13.79 -6.32 -13.37
N LEU A 202 14.77 -5.40 -13.46
CA LEU A 202 16.14 -5.74 -13.81
C LEU A 202 16.72 -6.80 -12.85
N SER A 203 16.41 -6.68 -11.57
CA SER A 203 16.84 -7.66 -10.56
C SER A 203 16.18 -9.03 -10.72
N LEU A 204 14.94 -9.11 -11.21
CA LEU A 204 14.35 -10.40 -11.61
C LEU A 204 15.14 -11.04 -12.75
N LEU A 205 15.42 -10.26 -13.80
CA LEU A 205 16.16 -10.75 -14.98
C LEU A 205 17.59 -11.20 -14.66
N GLN A 206 18.24 -10.56 -13.67
CA GLN A 206 19.58 -10.93 -13.23
C GLN A 206 19.61 -12.15 -12.30
N LYS A 207 18.53 -12.42 -11.57
CA LYS A 207 18.49 -13.47 -10.54
C LYS A 207 17.88 -14.78 -11.02
N LEU A 208 16.92 -14.73 -11.93
CA LEU A 208 16.15 -15.90 -12.35
C LEU A 208 16.69 -16.46 -13.66
N ASP A 209 16.73 -17.79 -13.75
CA ASP A 209 17.13 -18.47 -14.97
C ASP A 209 16.09 -18.27 -16.07
N PRO A 210 16.47 -18.36 -17.36
CA PRO A 210 15.55 -18.19 -18.48
C PRO A 210 14.30 -19.09 -18.40
N SER A 211 14.45 -20.32 -17.90
CA SER A 211 13.33 -21.26 -17.75
C SER A 211 12.28 -20.84 -16.70
N ASP A 212 12.63 -19.94 -15.77
CA ASP A 212 11.67 -19.34 -14.86
C ASP A 212 11.04 -18.08 -15.43
N LEU A 213 11.82 -17.28 -16.17
CA LEU A 213 11.33 -16.09 -16.87
C LEU A 213 10.25 -16.45 -17.90
N GLU A 214 10.47 -17.52 -18.67
CA GLU A 214 9.56 -18.00 -19.70
C GLU A 214 8.16 -18.35 -19.18
N LYS A 215 8.05 -18.75 -17.90
CA LYS A 215 6.75 -19.07 -17.26
C LYS A 215 5.82 -17.85 -17.14
N PHE A 216 6.38 -16.64 -17.22
CA PHE A 216 5.68 -15.36 -17.10
C PHE A 216 5.95 -14.46 -18.31
N GLN A 217 6.25 -15.06 -19.47
CA GLN A 217 6.64 -14.34 -20.68
C GLN A 217 5.64 -13.23 -21.05
N ASP A 218 4.34 -13.54 -21.07
CA ASP A 218 3.29 -12.56 -21.39
C ASP A 218 3.33 -11.32 -20.47
N ASN A 219 3.64 -11.50 -19.18
CA ASN A 219 3.75 -10.39 -18.24
C ASN A 219 4.99 -9.53 -18.50
N TYR A 220 6.11 -10.15 -18.88
CA TYR A 220 7.31 -9.42 -19.27
C TYR A 220 7.11 -8.69 -20.59
N ASP A 221 6.51 -9.33 -21.59
CA ASP A 221 6.21 -8.72 -22.89
C ASP A 221 5.32 -7.49 -22.70
N GLN A 222 4.23 -7.64 -21.95
CA GLN A 222 3.35 -6.51 -21.62
C GLN A 222 4.09 -5.38 -20.90
N PHE A 223 5.00 -5.71 -19.97
CA PHE A 223 5.81 -4.72 -19.27
C PHE A 223 6.74 -3.98 -20.24
N PHE A 224 7.45 -4.69 -21.12
CA PHE A 224 8.41 -4.13 -22.07
C PHE A 224 7.77 -3.45 -23.28
N GLU A 225 6.50 -3.72 -23.59
CA GLU A 225 5.77 -2.98 -24.62
C GLU A 225 5.46 -1.53 -24.21
N ASP A 226 5.48 -1.20 -22.92
CA ASP A 226 5.25 0.16 -22.46
C ASP A 226 6.45 1.07 -22.78
N ASN A 227 6.22 2.08 -23.61
CA ASN A 227 7.25 3.03 -24.04
C ASN A 227 7.97 3.71 -22.87
N LYS A 228 7.34 3.87 -21.71
CA LYS A 228 7.98 4.48 -20.53
C LYS A 228 9.16 3.66 -20.02
N VAL A 229 9.21 2.35 -20.28
CA VAL A 229 10.37 1.51 -19.94
C VAL A 229 11.61 1.92 -20.73
N TRP A 230 11.42 2.42 -21.96
CA TRP A 230 12.50 2.76 -22.89
C TRP A 230 12.74 4.27 -23.01
N LYS A 231 11.87 5.10 -22.44
CA LYS A 231 12.07 6.55 -22.41
C LYS A 231 13.31 6.86 -21.58
N GLN A 232 14.37 7.26 -22.26
CA GLN A 232 15.51 7.88 -21.62
C GLN A 232 15.08 9.27 -21.17
N ASP A 233 14.83 9.44 -19.87
CA ASP A 233 15.01 10.76 -19.27
C ASP A 233 16.51 11.02 -19.35
N THR A 234 16.91 11.80 -20.35
CA THR A 234 18.27 12.31 -20.51
C THR A 234 18.61 13.10 -19.24
N VAL A 235 19.15 12.42 -18.22
CA VAL A 235 19.84 13.10 -17.14
C VAL A 235 21.09 13.66 -17.80
N GLU A 236 21.03 14.92 -18.21
CA GLU A 236 22.22 15.70 -18.48
C GLU A 236 23.11 15.57 -17.24
N LEU A 237 24.16 14.76 -17.39
CA LEU A 237 25.29 14.76 -16.48
C LEU A 237 25.94 16.13 -16.64
N ALA A 238 25.44 17.10 -15.88
CA ALA A 238 26.10 18.37 -15.69
C ALA A 238 27.49 18.06 -15.12
N GLN A 239 28.48 18.23 -15.98
CA GLN A 239 29.90 18.21 -15.65
C GLN A 239 30.13 19.19 -14.50
N THR A 240 30.59 18.69 -13.37
CA THR A 240 31.46 19.44 -12.44
C THR A 240 32.32 18.46 -11.65
#